data_AF-A0A8G1UFK0-F1
#
_entry.id   AF-A0A8G1UFK0-F1
#
_cell.length_a   1.000
_cell.length_b   1.000
_cell.length_c   1.000
_cell.angle_alpha   90.00
_cell.angle_beta   90.00
_cell.angle_gamma   90.00
#
_symmetry.space_group_name_H-M   'P 1'
#
loop_
_entity.id
_entity.type
_entity.pdbx_description
1 polymer ?
#
loop_
_entity_poly.entity_id
_entity_poly.type
_entity_poly.pdbx_seq_one_letter_code
_entity_poly.pdbx_strand_id
1 'polypeptide(L)'
;MVRTGPSAADQRLIQLAADRGVDVSARQLERWRARPYPLLPPNPRVFPGRPVGGSSSTADDGLVGLIVWLGQNSRRGGDPFHLALRAFGVGLPVPEATVREAFARPVVRFAAKVVGRLGPLPEGGDLQDWVGDRADAIAREGVGRSSGVSRRVRAIDKELQQLPALAEGWSKVEGMDPGRKSSEPLDSTGRIFYAVAAAVGGIGEIDPDAIARMSRSQVGRGVPQWGAHLMENDPADVQSAFQSSPAHQLPGLPVDSGMNWILTIARESPLDRLRLGWDAAGEMGVWARGLCAQVEEELAAGQPGDRCVEWILGQIFGFGRLYLIQGLADPDPGPAQQAHTALTLVATFDGLNRTLASAGPEQLQLLRQITPPFLVGLFALPRLLEPIPDEAAGAPDGEGS
;
A
#
# COMPACT_ATOMS: atom_id res chain seq x y z
N MET A 1 21.87 -14.88 36.58
CA MET A 1 21.49 -16.02 35.70
C MET A 1 22.76 -16.59 35.08
N VAL A 2 23.10 -17.84 35.40
CA VAL A 2 24.24 -18.56 34.82
C VAL A 2 23.93 -18.77 33.34
N ARG A 3 24.78 -18.27 32.44
CA ARG A 3 24.62 -18.48 31.00
C ARG A 3 24.98 -19.93 30.69
N THR A 4 23.97 -20.75 30.43
CA THR A 4 24.15 -22.02 29.72
C THR A 4 24.71 -21.72 28.33
N GLY A 5 25.72 -22.49 27.90
CA GLY A 5 26.28 -22.37 26.54
C GLY A 5 25.23 -22.60 25.45
N PRO A 6 25.54 -22.26 24.18
CA PRO A 6 24.61 -22.47 23.06
C PRO A 6 24.17 -23.94 23.02
N SER A 7 22.88 -24.16 22.80
CA SER A 7 22.35 -25.53 22.66
C SER A 7 22.99 -26.23 21.45
N ALA A 8 22.98 -27.56 21.42
CA ALA A 8 23.51 -28.32 20.27
C ALA A 8 22.84 -27.92 18.94
N ALA A 9 21.55 -27.60 18.99
CA ALA A 9 20.80 -27.02 17.87
C ALA A 9 21.40 -25.69 17.40
N ASP A 10 21.72 -24.78 18.33
CA ASP A 10 22.30 -23.49 18.00
C ASP A 10 23.70 -23.62 17.44
N GLN A 11 24.51 -24.53 17.99
CA GLN A 11 25.84 -24.83 17.48
C GLN A 11 25.78 -25.33 16.04
N ARG A 12 24.82 -26.20 15.71
CA ARG A 12 24.61 -26.67 14.33
C ARG A 12 24.22 -25.52 13.39
N LEU A 13 23.32 -24.63 13.81
CA LEU A 13 22.91 -23.48 13.00
C LEU A 13 24.05 -22.48 12.79
N ILE A 14 24.89 -22.27 13.82
CA ILE A 14 26.11 -21.43 13.72
C ILE A 14 27.07 -22.05 12.70
N GLN A 15 27.32 -23.35 12.78
CA GLN A 15 28.20 -24.04 11.84
C GLN A 15 27.67 -23.94 10.40
N LEU A 16 26.38 -24.20 10.18
CA LEU A 16 25.78 -24.10 8.84
C LEU A 16 25.81 -22.68 8.27
N ALA A 17 25.73 -21.65 9.13
CA ALA A 17 25.92 -20.26 8.69
C ALA A 17 27.39 -19.97 8.35
N ALA A 18 28.33 -20.48 9.14
CA ALA A 18 29.77 -20.36 8.89
C ALA A 18 30.20 -21.06 7.60
N ASP A 19 29.63 -22.23 7.30
CA ASP A 19 29.84 -22.97 6.04
C ASP A 19 29.36 -22.16 4.83
N ARG A 20 28.46 -21.18 5.02
CA ARG A 20 28.00 -20.21 4.01
C ARG A 20 28.70 -18.84 4.12
N GLY A 21 29.82 -18.77 4.84
CA GLY A 21 30.66 -17.58 4.96
C GLY A 21 30.09 -16.48 5.86
N VAL A 22 29.19 -16.81 6.79
CA VAL A 22 28.58 -15.83 7.70
C VAL A 22 28.83 -16.21 9.16
N ASP A 23 29.59 -15.37 9.86
CA ASP A 23 29.86 -15.53 11.28
C ASP A 23 28.66 -15.10 12.13
N VAL A 24 27.98 -16.07 12.73
CA VAL A 24 26.88 -15.85 13.67
C VAL A 24 27.28 -16.30 15.06
N SER A 25 27.28 -15.39 16.03
CA SER A 25 27.54 -15.72 17.43
C SER A 25 26.29 -16.29 18.13
N ALA A 26 26.51 -17.14 19.14
CA ALA A 26 25.44 -17.62 20.03
C ALA A 26 24.60 -16.48 20.63
N ARG A 27 25.25 -15.35 20.96
CA ARG A 27 24.58 -14.15 21.47
C ARG A 27 23.65 -13.50 20.43
N GLN A 28 23.99 -13.55 19.14
CA GLN A 28 23.10 -13.06 18.08
C GLN A 28 21.85 -13.93 17.99
N LEU A 29 22.00 -15.25 17.98
CA LEU A 29 20.87 -16.19 17.97
C LEU A 29 19.96 -16.00 19.19
N GLU A 30 20.54 -15.94 20.39
CA GLU A 30 19.80 -15.68 21.63
C GLU A 30 19.00 -14.38 21.52
N ARG A 31 19.64 -13.30 21.06
CA ARG A 31 18.98 -11.99 20.89
C ARG A 31 17.87 -12.00 19.85
N TRP A 32 17.97 -12.81 18.79
CA TRP A 32 16.94 -12.94 17.78
C TRP A 32 15.74 -13.77 18.27
N ARG A 33 15.94 -14.71 19.21
CA ARG A 33 14.86 -15.52 19.81
C ARG A 33 14.24 -14.96 21.08
N ALA A 34 14.99 -14.20 21.89
CA ALA A 34 14.56 -13.79 23.22
C ALA A 34 13.59 -12.59 23.25
N ARG A 35 13.29 -11.98 22.10
CA ARG A 35 12.40 -10.82 22.02
C ARG A 35 10.93 -11.25 22.12
N PRO A 36 10.03 -10.36 22.59
CA PRO A 36 8.58 -10.63 22.56
C PRO A 36 8.07 -11.01 21.16
N TYR A 37 8.63 -10.36 20.14
CA TYR A 37 8.43 -10.67 18.73
C TYR A 37 9.76 -11.17 18.16
N PRO A 38 10.00 -12.49 18.19
CA PRO A 38 11.29 -13.05 17.83
C PRO A 38 11.47 -13.09 16.31
N LEU A 39 12.70 -12.88 15.85
CA LEU A 39 13.07 -12.98 14.42
C LEU A 39 13.32 -14.43 14.00
N LEU A 40 13.51 -15.32 14.96
CA LEU A 40 13.67 -16.75 14.74
C LEU A 40 12.61 -17.51 15.53
N PRO A 41 12.11 -18.64 15.01
CA PRO A 41 11.24 -19.52 15.79
C PRO A 41 11.96 -19.99 17.08
N PRO A 42 11.20 -20.25 18.16
CA PRO A 42 11.76 -20.88 19.34
C PRO A 42 12.30 -22.27 18.97
N ASN A 43 13.35 -22.73 19.67
CA ASN A 43 13.83 -24.08 19.45
C ASN A 43 12.73 -25.09 19.81
N PRO A 44 12.43 -26.07 18.96
CA PRO A 44 11.51 -27.14 19.30
C PRO A 44 11.99 -27.81 20.58
N ARG A 45 11.14 -27.82 21.61
CA ARG A 45 11.37 -28.58 22.82
C ARG A 45 10.78 -29.96 22.62
N VAL A 46 11.60 -30.88 22.13
CA VAL A 46 11.23 -32.30 22.18
C VAL A 46 11.55 -32.78 23.60
N PHE A 47 10.56 -33.30 24.31
CA PHE A 47 10.74 -33.94 25.60
C PHE A 47 10.72 -35.47 25.43
N PRO A 48 11.86 -36.12 25.14
CA PRO A 48 11.93 -37.56 25.27
C PRO A 48 12.16 -37.87 26.76
N GLY A 49 11.12 -38.28 27.48
CA GLY A 49 11.19 -39.22 28.62
C GLY A 49 12.15 -39.04 29.82
N ARG A 50 12.95 -37.95 29.98
CA ARG A 50 14.04 -37.73 30.99
C ARG A 50 15.25 -38.69 30.88
N PRO A 51 16.48 -38.36 31.39
CA PRO A 51 17.05 -37.07 31.78
C PRO A 51 18.36 -36.75 30.99
N VAL A 52 18.32 -35.76 30.11
CA VAL A 52 19.30 -34.68 29.84
C VAL A 52 18.76 -34.02 28.57
N GLY A 53 18.25 -32.80 28.72
CA GLY A 53 17.48 -32.10 27.69
C GLY A 53 18.30 -31.82 26.43
N GLY A 54 17.99 -32.54 25.35
CA GLY A 54 18.43 -32.22 24.00
C GLY A 54 17.33 -31.44 23.29
N SER A 55 17.57 -30.16 22.98
CA SER A 55 16.73 -29.43 22.03
C SER A 55 17.19 -29.80 20.62
N SER A 56 16.31 -30.40 19.81
CA SER A 56 16.57 -30.64 18.39
C SER A 56 15.91 -29.52 17.58
N SER A 57 16.71 -28.64 16.99
CA SER A 57 16.21 -27.81 15.88
C SER A 57 16.31 -28.66 14.63
N THR A 58 15.18 -28.92 13.98
CA THR A 58 15.17 -29.28 12.56
C THR A 58 15.75 -28.06 11.84
N ALA A 59 16.99 -28.17 11.39
CA ALA A 59 17.61 -27.18 10.53
C ALA A 59 17.03 -27.41 9.12
N ASP A 60 15.80 -26.93 8.90
CA ASP A 60 15.31 -26.81 7.54
C ASP A 60 16.10 -25.72 6.79
N ASP A 61 16.20 -25.85 5.48
CA ASP A 61 17.00 -24.92 4.67
C ASP A 61 16.50 -23.47 4.76
N GLY A 62 15.19 -23.29 5.00
CA GLY A 62 14.57 -21.97 5.18
C GLY A 62 15.10 -21.24 6.41
N LEU A 63 15.21 -21.92 7.55
CA LEU A 63 15.74 -21.37 8.79
C LEU A 63 17.23 -21.03 8.67
N VAL A 64 18.02 -21.88 8.01
CA VAL A 64 19.43 -21.59 7.74
C VAL A 64 19.54 -20.36 6.82
N GLY A 65 18.72 -20.28 5.78
CA GLY A 65 18.62 -19.12 4.90
C GLY A 65 18.32 -17.83 5.68
N LEU A 66 17.35 -17.88 6.59
CA LEU A 66 16.99 -16.75 7.45
C LEU A 66 18.15 -16.32 8.35
N ILE A 67 18.86 -17.27 8.97
CA ILE A 67 20.00 -16.97 9.86
C ILE A 67 21.15 -16.32 9.09
N VAL A 68 21.50 -16.85 7.92
CA VAL A 68 22.53 -16.31 7.04
C VAL A 68 22.16 -14.88 6.63
N TRP A 69 20.92 -14.69 6.19
CA TRP A 69 20.42 -13.37 5.80
C TRP A 69 20.44 -12.38 6.97
N LEU A 70 20.00 -12.78 8.17
CA LEU A 70 20.06 -11.97 9.38
C LEU A 70 21.50 -11.64 9.78
N GLY A 71 22.44 -12.57 9.63
CA GLY A 71 23.86 -12.34 9.87
C GLY A 71 24.44 -11.26 8.97
N GLN A 72 24.07 -11.26 7.69
CA GLN A 72 24.51 -10.27 6.69
C GLN A 72 23.84 -8.90 6.85
N ASN A 73 22.55 -8.88 7.25
CA ASN A 73 21.74 -7.66 7.21
C ASN A 73 21.54 -7.00 8.59
N SER A 74 21.76 -7.72 9.68
CA SER A 74 21.61 -7.13 11.02
C SER A 74 22.72 -6.11 11.30
N ARG A 75 22.32 -4.90 11.71
CA ARG A 75 23.25 -3.84 12.13
C ARG A 75 23.09 -3.56 13.62
N ARG A 76 24.17 -3.15 14.28
CA ARG A 76 24.09 -2.68 15.67
C ARG A 76 23.16 -1.46 15.75
N GLY A 77 22.19 -1.51 16.66
CA GLY A 77 21.17 -0.45 16.83
C GLY A 77 20.05 -0.47 15.78
N GLY A 78 20.06 -1.41 14.83
CA GLY A 78 18.98 -1.54 13.85
C GLY A 78 17.64 -1.94 14.49
N ASP A 79 16.55 -1.45 13.90
CA ASP A 79 15.20 -1.82 14.32
C ASP A 79 14.90 -3.28 13.92
N PRO A 80 14.59 -4.17 14.87
CA PRO A 80 14.25 -5.57 14.56
C PRO A 80 13.06 -5.70 13.60
N PHE A 81 12.07 -4.82 13.69
CA PHE A 81 10.86 -4.93 12.86
C PHE A 81 11.15 -4.55 11.41
N HIS A 82 12.07 -3.60 11.18
CA HIS A 82 12.56 -3.30 9.84
C HIS A 82 13.31 -4.50 9.26
N LEU A 83 14.08 -5.21 10.09
CA LEU A 83 14.78 -6.43 9.68
C LEU A 83 13.80 -7.57 9.38
N ALA A 84 12.74 -7.72 10.18
CA ALA A 84 11.66 -8.68 9.96
C ALA A 84 10.95 -8.44 8.63
N LEU A 85 10.54 -7.20 8.34
CA LEU A 85 9.85 -6.84 7.10
C LEU A 85 10.71 -7.11 5.87
N ARG A 86 12.00 -6.78 5.92
CA ARG A 86 12.93 -7.04 4.82
C ARG A 86 13.16 -8.53 4.59
N ALA A 87 13.34 -9.31 5.66
CA ALA A 87 13.47 -10.77 5.56
C ALA A 87 12.20 -11.40 4.97
N PHE A 88 11.04 -10.95 5.45
CA PHE A 88 9.73 -11.37 4.95
C PHE A 88 9.54 -11.04 3.46
N GLY A 89 9.92 -9.83 3.03
CA GLY A 89 9.83 -9.41 1.63
C GLY A 89 10.68 -10.26 0.68
N VAL A 90 11.83 -10.78 1.12
CA VAL A 90 12.63 -11.73 0.33
C VAL A 90 12.18 -13.20 0.51
N GLY A 91 11.02 -13.44 1.12
CA GLY A 91 10.41 -14.75 1.24
C GLY A 91 10.97 -15.66 2.34
N LEU A 92 11.71 -15.11 3.31
CA LEU A 92 12.28 -15.91 4.41
C LEU A 92 11.24 -16.19 5.51
N PRO A 93 11.35 -17.33 6.23
CA PRO A 93 10.35 -17.79 7.19
C PRO A 93 10.43 -17.05 8.53
N VAL A 94 10.14 -15.76 8.53
CA VAL A 94 10.00 -14.96 9.76
C VAL A 94 8.73 -15.40 10.51
N PRO A 95 8.75 -15.53 11.84
CA PRO A 95 7.54 -15.88 12.61
C PRO A 95 6.38 -14.93 12.30
N GLU A 96 5.21 -15.50 11.99
CA GLU A 96 4.01 -14.75 11.57
C GLU A 96 3.64 -13.61 12.53
N ALA A 97 3.63 -13.89 13.84
CA ALA A 97 3.33 -12.89 14.86
C ALA A 97 4.28 -11.68 14.79
N THR A 98 5.55 -11.91 14.44
CA THR A 98 6.55 -10.84 14.27
C THR A 98 6.31 -10.05 12.99
N VAL A 99 5.93 -10.70 11.89
CA VAL A 99 5.56 -10.04 10.63
C VAL A 99 4.34 -9.14 10.85
N ARG A 100 3.26 -9.67 11.42
CA ARG A 100 2.02 -8.93 11.71
C ARG A 100 2.28 -7.73 12.61
N GLU A 101 3.07 -7.91 13.66
CA GLU A 101 3.46 -6.79 14.52
C GLU A 101 4.29 -5.74 13.76
N ALA A 102 5.20 -6.17 12.90
CA ALA A 102 6.02 -5.25 12.11
C ALA A 102 5.18 -4.37 11.17
N PHE A 103 4.14 -4.94 10.55
CA PHE A 103 3.16 -4.21 9.75
C PHE A 103 2.24 -3.32 10.59
N ALA A 104 1.76 -3.80 11.74
CA ALA A 104 0.85 -3.04 12.61
C ALA A 104 1.54 -1.84 13.28
N ARG A 105 2.85 -1.93 13.56
CA ARG A 105 3.56 -0.94 14.38
C ARG A 105 3.59 0.48 13.81
N PRO A 106 3.81 0.73 12.50
CA PRO A 106 3.63 2.05 11.89
C PRO A 106 2.24 2.66 12.15
N VAL A 107 1.20 1.84 12.02
CA VAL A 107 -0.21 2.22 12.21
C VAL A 107 -0.45 2.64 13.66
N VAL A 108 -0.05 1.79 14.62
CA VAL A 108 -0.18 2.06 16.06
C VAL A 108 0.59 3.32 16.47
N ARG A 109 1.81 3.51 15.95
CA ARG A 109 2.63 4.71 16.23
C ARG A 109 1.99 5.98 15.67
N PHE A 110 1.49 5.92 14.45
CA PHE A 110 0.81 7.06 13.84
C PHE A 110 -0.47 7.40 14.61
N ALA A 111 -1.29 6.40 14.91
CA ALA A 111 -2.50 6.57 15.72
C ALA A 111 -2.20 7.17 17.09
N ALA A 112 -1.19 6.68 17.82
CA ALA A 112 -0.80 7.24 19.11
C ALA A 112 -0.36 8.71 19.00
N LYS A 113 0.35 9.07 17.92
CA LYS A 113 0.73 10.47 17.64
C LYS A 113 -0.49 11.33 17.34
N VAL A 114 -1.45 10.82 16.56
CA VAL A 114 -2.71 11.50 16.26
C VAL A 114 -3.50 11.69 17.55
N VAL A 115 -3.86 10.62 18.26
CA VAL A 115 -4.61 10.66 19.54
C VAL A 115 -3.95 11.61 20.56
N GLY A 116 -2.63 11.53 20.72
CA GLY A 116 -1.90 12.44 21.62
C GLY A 116 -2.01 13.92 21.25
N ARG A 117 -2.31 14.24 20.00
CA ARG A 117 -2.55 15.62 19.52
C ARG A 117 -4.03 16.01 19.56
N LEU A 118 -4.92 15.08 19.25
CA LEU A 118 -6.37 15.33 19.32
C LEU A 118 -6.82 15.58 20.77
N GLY A 119 -6.14 14.96 21.75
CA GLY A 119 -6.60 14.97 23.14
C GLY A 119 -7.83 14.07 23.33
N PRO A 120 -8.45 14.06 24.52
CA PRO A 120 -9.69 13.30 24.73
C PRO A 120 -10.89 13.98 24.04
N LEU A 121 -11.87 13.18 23.64
CA LEU A 121 -13.23 13.67 23.33
C LEU A 121 -13.84 14.23 24.63
N PRO A 122 -14.32 15.49 24.65
CA PRO A 122 -15.00 16.03 25.82
C PRO A 122 -16.22 15.19 26.21
N GLU A 123 -16.50 15.09 27.51
CA GLU A 123 -17.69 14.37 27.99
C GLU A 123 -18.96 15.02 27.44
N GLY A 124 -19.80 14.22 26.78
CA GLY A 124 -21.01 14.71 26.08
C GLY A 124 -20.74 15.52 24.81
N GLY A 125 -19.50 15.61 24.36
CA GLY A 125 -19.13 16.27 23.10
C GLY A 125 -19.55 15.44 21.89
N ASP A 126 -19.93 16.13 20.82
CA ASP A 126 -20.21 15.50 19.53
C ASP A 126 -18.91 15.02 18.88
N LEU A 127 -18.95 13.79 18.34
CA LEU A 127 -17.77 13.17 17.75
C LEU A 127 -17.35 13.87 16.44
N GLN A 128 -18.32 14.27 15.64
CA GLN A 128 -18.09 14.90 14.33
C GLN A 128 -17.47 16.29 14.52
N ASP A 129 -18.01 17.08 15.44
CA ASP A 129 -17.46 18.39 15.82
C ASP A 129 -16.04 18.24 16.36
N TRP A 130 -15.80 17.25 17.24
CA TRP A 130 -14.46 17.00 17.77
C TRP A 130 -13.46 16.57 16.69
N VAL A 131 -13.84 15.68 15.77
CA VAL A 131 -12.95 15.30 14.64
C VAL A 131 -12.66 16.52 13.77
N GLY A 132 -13.68 17.34 13.46
CA GLY A 132 -13.56 18.55 12.67
C GLY A 132 -12.59 19.57 13.28
N ASP A 133 -12.84 19.98 14.53
CA ASP A 133 -12.03 20.96 15.25
C ASP A 133 -10.55 20.54 15.32
N ARG A 134 -10.31 19.24 15.52
CA ARG A 134 -8.94 18.73 15.67
C ARG A 134 -8.23 18.51 14.34
N ALA A 135 -8.96 18.08 13.31
CA ALA A 135 -8.43 18.03 11.95
C ALA A 135 -8.01 19.43 11.48
N ASP A 136 -8.81 20.46 11.78
CA ASP A 136 -8.50 21.85 11.48
C ASP A 136 -7.27 22.35 12.26
N ALA A 137 -7.19 22.04 13.56
CA ALA A 137 -6.01 22.36 14.37
C ALA A 137 -4.72 21.75 13.78
N ILE A 138 -4.72 20.46 13.45
CA ILE A 138 -3.56 19.77 12.86
C ILE A 138 -3.19 20.37 11.50
N ALA A 139 -4.19 20.71 10.68
CA ALA A 139 -3.99 21.32 9.38
C ALA A 139 -3.33 22.71 9.51
N ARG A 140 -3.77 23.54 10.46
CA ARG A 140 -3.20 24.87 10.75
C ARG A 140 -1.78 24.83 11.29
N GLU A 141 -1.42 23.80 12.07
CA GLU A 141 -0.05 23.59 12.54
C GLU A 141 0.93 23.25 11.41
N GLY A 142 0.44 23.00 10.19
CA GLY A 142 1.26 22.69 9.02
C GLY A 142 2.02 21.36 9.14
N VAL A 143 1.55 20.46 10.01
CA VAL A 143 2.22 19.18 10.23
C VAL A 143 1.94 18.26 9.06
N GLY A 144 2.93 18.18 8.16
CA GLY A 144 2.86 17.36 6.96
C GLY A 144 2.60 18.24 5.75
N ARG A 145 3.66 18.61 5.03
CA ARG A 145 3.47 19.16 3.68
C ARG A 145 2.93 18.02 2.83
N SER A 146 1.67 18.10 2.43
CA SER A 146 1.17 17.22 1.38
C SER A 146 1.98 17.53 0.12
N SER A 147 2.71 16.54 -0.38
CA SER A 147 3.45 16.67 -1.63
C SER A 147 2.44 17.11 -2.70
N GLY A 148 2.63 18.32 -3.22
CA GLY A 148 1.90 18.73 -4.40
C GLY A 148 2.32 17.88 -5.59
N VAL A 149 1.60 18.01 -6.70
CA VAL A 149 2.03 17.42 -7.97
C VAL A 149 3.46 17.88 -8.29
N SER A 150 4.35 16.93 -8.51
CA SER A 150 5.76 17.22 -8.77
C SER A 150 5.90 18.14 -10.00
N ARG A 151 6.96 18.95 -10.04
CA ARG A 151 7.20 19.83 -11.19
C ARG A 151 7.33 19.03 -12.49
N ARG A 152 7.94 17.85 -12.43
CA ARG A 152 8.12 16.94 -13.56
C ARG A 152 6.79 16.49 -14.13
N VAL A 153 5.90 16.01 -13.26
CA VAL A 153 4.55 15.57 -13.64
C VAL A 153 3.77 16.70 -14.30
N ARG A 154 3.81 17.91 -13.74
CA ARG A 154 3.15 19.08 -14.35
C ARG A 154 3.73 19.48 -15.72
N ALA A 155 5.02 19.27 -15.94
CA ALA A 155 5.65 19.53 -17.22
C ALA A 155 5.16 18.55 -18.28
N ILE A 156 5.15 17.25 -17.95
CA ILE A 156 4.61 16.18 -18.81
C ILE A 156 3.14 16.46 -19.15
N ASP A 157 2.30 16.77 -18.15
CA ASP A 157 0.88 17.08 -18.40
C ASP A 157 0.70 18.23 -19.39
N LYS A 158 1.50 19.30 -19.22
CA LYS A 158 1.45 20.48 -20.08
C LYS A 158 1.87 20.12 -21.52
N GLU A 159 2.92 19.33 -21.69
CA GLU A 159 3.39 18.93 -23.02
C GLU A 159 2.38 18.02 -23.73
N LEU A 160 1.82 17.03 -23.02
CA LEU A 160 0.76 16.15 -23.56
C LEU A 160 -0.48 16.93 -24.00
N GLN A 161 -0.89 17.96 -23.24
CA GLN A 161 -2.00 18.84 -23.60
C GLN A 161 -1.73 19.70 -24.84
N GLN A 162 -0.47 19.95 -25.16
CA GLN A 162 -0.06 20.76 -26.30
C GLN A 162 0.21 19.94 -27.56
N LEU A 163 0.21 18.61 -27.48
CA LEU A 163 0.42 17.73 -28.63
C LEU A 163 -0.80 17.73 -29.57
N PRO A 164 -0.65 18.15 -30.85
CA PRO A 164 -1.74 18.16 -31.81
C PRO A 164 -2.38 16.79 -32.04
N ALA A 165 -1.55 15.72 -32.00
CA ALA A 165 -2.01 14.34 -32.16
C ALA A 165 -3.03 13.89 -31.10
N LEU A 166 -3.09 14.57 -29.95
CA LEU A 166 -3.98 14.25 -28.84
C LEU A 166 -5.15 15.24 -28.70
N ALA A 167 -5.25 16.26 -29.56
CA ALA A 167 -6.23 17.34 -29.41
C ALA A 167 -7.69 16.84 -29.39
N GLU A 168 -8.05 15.91 -30.27
CA GLU A 168 -9.39 15.31 -30.29
C GLU A 168 -9.65 14.47 -29.03
N GLY A 169 -8.66 13.70 -28.59
CA GLY A 169 -8.72 12.91 -27.36
C GLY A 169 -8.96 13.79 -26.14
N TRP A 170 -8.22 14.90 -26.02
CA TRP A 170 -8.42 15.86 -24.95
C TRP A 170 -9.82 16.47 -24.97
N SER A 171 -10.35 16.84 -26.14
CA SER A 171 -11.71 17.37 -26.24
C SER A 171 -12.76 16.37 -25.73
N LYS A 172 -12.61 15.07 -26.05
CA LYS A 172 -13.46 14.00 -25.51
C LYS A 172 -13.33 13.88 -23.99
N VAL A 173 -12.10 13.92 -23.47
CA VAL A 173 -11.81 13.84 -22.03
C VAL A 173 -12.39 15.02 -21.26
N GLU A 174 -12.30 16.24 -21.81
CA GLU A 174 -12.94 17.41 -21.22
C GLU A 174 -14.47 17.28 -21.18
N GLY A 175 -15.07 16.66 -22.21
CA GLY A 175 -16.50 16.39 -22.26
C GLY A 175 -16.98 15.40 -21.19
N MET A 176 -16.10 14.57 -20.64
CA MET A 176 -16.41 13.63 -19.55
C MET A 176 -16.40 14.26 -18.15
N ASP A 177 -15.93 15.50 -18.02
CA ASP A 177 -15.93 16.27 -16.77
C ASP A 177 -16.50 17.69 -17.00
N PRO A 178 -17.78 17.81 -17.42
CA PRO A 178 -18.39 19.10 -17.75
C PRO A 178 -18.53 20.01 -16.52
N GLY A 179 -18.57 19.42 -15.33
CA GLY A 179 -18.72 20.08 -14.02
C GLY A 179 -17.43 20.62 -13.41
N ARG A 180 -16.25 20.45 -14.05
CA ARG A 180 -14.92 20.81 -13.50
C ARG A 180 -14.76 22.24 -12.93
N LYS A 181 -15.70 23.14 -13.21
CA LYS A 181 -15.68 24.55 -12.79
C LYS A 181 -16.40 24.80 -11.46
N SER A 182 -17.23 23.89 -10.95
CA SER A 182 -18.03 24.12 -9.74
C SER A 182 -17.36 23.71 -8.44
N SER A 183 -16.48 22.70 -8.45
CA SER A 183 -15.81 22.19 -7.24
C SER A 183 -14.34 22.64 -7.18
N GLU A 184 -14.02 23.56 -6.26
CA GLU A 184 -12.64 24.01 -6.08
C GLU A 184 -11.78 22.90 -5.43
N PRO A 185 -10.64 22.52 -6.04
CA PRO A 185 -9.72 21.55 -5.44
C PRO A 185 -9.25 22.00 -4.07
N LEU A 186 -9.08 21.04 -3.15
CA LEU A 186 -8.57 21.34 -1.81
C LEU A 186 -7.14 21.91 -1.87
N ASP A 187 -6.87 22.89 -1.02
CA ASP A 187 -5.51 23.34 -0.75
C ASP A 187 -4.79 22.34 0.18
N SER A 188 -3.54 22.64 0.57
CA SER A 188 -2.79 21.74 1.45
C SER A 188 -3.45 21.55 2.82
N THR A 189 -4.10 22.59 3.35
CA THR A 189 -4.79 22.57 4.64
C THR A 189 -6.02 21.66 4.57
N GLY A 190 -6.87 21.84 3.56
CA GLY A 190 -8.04 20.99 3.32
C GLY A 190 -7.65 19.53 3.08
N ARG A 191 -6.56 19.28 2.35
CA ARG A 191 -6.04 17.91 2.18
C ARG A 191 -5.65 17.26 3.50
N ILE A 192 -4.96 17.99 4.38
CA ILE A 192 -4.58 17.48 5.71
C ILE A 192 -5.82 17.25 6.56
N PHE A 193 -6.78 18.19 6.55
CA PHE A 193 -8.04 18.10 7.28
C PHE A 193 -8.75 16.78 6.97
N TYR A 194 -9.06 16.53 5.70
CA TYR A 194 -9.81 15.32 5.32
C TYR A 194 -9.00 14.04 5.47
N ALA A 195 -7.66 14.09 5.33
CA ALA A 195 -6.82 12.93 5.65
C ALA A 195 -6.88 12.56 7.14
N VAL A 196 -6.88 13.55 8.03
CA VAL A 196 -7.05 13.33 9.48
C VAL A 196 -8.47 12.88 9.79
N ALA A 197 -9.49 13.52 9.21
CA ALA A 197 -10.88 13.11 9.37
C ALA A 197 -11.10 11.65 8.95
N ALA A 198 -10.57 11.24 7.78
CA ALA A 198 -10.58 9.86 7.31
C ALA A 198 -9.90 8.89 8.29
N ALA A 199 -8.72 9.28 8.78
CA ALA A 199 -7.95 8.45 9.70
C ALA A 199 -8.67 8.27 11.05
N VAL A 200 -9.35 9.31 11.54
CA VAL A 200 -9.96 9.32 12.88
C VAL A 200 -11.42 8.90 12.85
N GLY A 201 -12.26 9.58 12.07
CA GLY A 201 -13.70 9.32 11.97
C GLY A 201 -14.05 8.17 11.02
N GLY A 202 -13.16 7.81 10.11
CA GLY A 202 -13.45 6.84 9.06
C GLY A 202 -13.84 7.49 7.74
N ILE A 203 -13.97 6.69 6.68
CA ILE A 203 -14.32 7.18 5.34
C ILE A 203 -15.82 7.49 5.24
N GLY A 204 -16.65 6.81 6.04
CA GLY A 204 -18.11 7.03 6.05
C GLY A 204 -18.55 8.43 6.46
N GLU A 205 -17.68 9.15 7.18
CA GLU A 205 -17.88 10.54 7.65
C GLU A 205 -17.46 11.59 6.61
N ILE A 206 -16.85 11.17 5.49
CA ILE A 206 -16.40 12.08 4.45
C ILE A 206 -17.49 12.17 3.39
N ASP A 207 -18.05 13.37 3.25
CA ASP A 207 -18.96 13.72 2.15
C ASP A 207 -18.33 13.33 0.78
N PRO A 208 -19.04 12.61 -0.10
CA PRO A 208 -18.59 12.34 -1.47
C PRO A 208 -18.04 13.57 -2.21
N ASP A 209 -18.60 14.77 -1.99
CA ASP A 209 -18.05 16.01 -2.55
C ASP A 209 -16.62 16.28 -2.06
N ALA A 210 -16.35 16.06 -0.77
CA ALA A 210 -15.02 16.21 -0.20
C ALA A 210 -14.03 15.17 -0.74
N ILE A 211 -14.47 13.92 -0.99
CA ILE A 211 -13.65 12.89 -1.63
C ILE A 211 -13.32 13.31 -3.08
N ALA A 212 -14.30 13.81 -3.82
CA ALA A 212 -14.10 14.32 -5.16
C ALA A 212 -13.12 15.50 -5.20
N ARG A 213 -13.30 16.50 -4.32
CA ARG A 213 -12.39 17.65 -4.20
C ARG A 213 -10.98 17.25 -3.76
N MET A 214 -10.85 16.25 -2.90
CA MET A 214 -9.57 15.62 -2.56
C MET A 214 -8.93 15.00 -3.81
N SER A 215 -9.68 14.24 -4.58
CA SER A 215 -9.17 13.62 -5.80
C SER A 215 -8.73 14.67 -6.84
N ARG A 216 -9.54 15.72 -7.04
CA ARG A 216 -9.20 16.88 -7.89
C ARG A 216 -7.92 17.60 -7.45
N SER A 217 -7.66 17.68 -6.14
CA SER A 217 -6.45 18.31 -5.60
C SER A 217 -5.15 17.55 -5.94
N GLN A 218 -5.26 16.28 -6.31
CA GLN A 218 -4.12 15.41 -6.62
C GLN A 218 -3.77 15.43 -8.12
N VAL A 219 -4.73 15.70 -9.00
CA VAL A 219 -4.46 15.79 -10.45
C VAL A 219 -3.92 17.16 -10.86
N GLY A 220 -4.32 18.24 -10.16
CA GLY A 220 -3.92 19.62 -10.45
C GLY A 220 -5.08 20.44 -11.05
N ARG A 221 -4.99 21.77 -10.94
CA ARG A 221 -6.06 22.67 -11.41
C ARG A 221 -6.27 22.55 -12.91
N GLY A 222 -7.53 22.39 -13.34
CA GLY A 222 -7.93 22.39 -14.75
C GLY A 222 -7.75 21.07 -15.48
N VAL A 223 -7.22 20.04 -14.81
CA VAL A 223 -7.14 18.68 -15.35
C VAL A 223 -8.52 18.01 -15.22
N PRO A 224 -9.11 17.48 -16.32
CA PRO A 224 -10.33 16.69 -16.24
C PRO A 224 -10.13 15.46 -15.36
N GLN A 225 -11.08 15.18 -14.49
CA GLN A 225 -11.05 13.98 -13.67
C GLN A 225 -12.42 13.30 -13.60
N TRP A 226 -12.59 12.28 -14.44
CA TRP A 226 -13.84 11.54 -14.54
C TRP A 226 -14.21 10.85 -13.22
N GLY A 227 -13.21 10.32 -12.49
CA GLY A 227 -13.46 9.70 -11.19
C GLY A 227 -14.10 10.64 -10.16
N ALA A 228 -13.66 11.91 -10.07
CA ALA A 228 -14.29 12.90 -9.20
C ALA A 228 -15.67 13.31 -9.72
N HIS A 229 -15.81 13.47 -11.04
CA HIS A 229 -17.10 13.78 -11.63
C HIS A 229 -18.15 12.72 -11.28
N LEU A 230 -17.80 11.43 -11.35
CA LEU A 230 -18.68 10.35 -10.92
C LEU A 230 -19.02 10.44 -9.44
N MET A 231 -18.05 10.69 -8.56
CA MET A 231 -18.31 10.84 -7.11
C MET A 231 -19.23 12.03 -6.79
N GLU A 232 -19.14 13.12 -7.54
CA GLU A 232 -19.99 14.31 -7.39
C GLU A 232 -21.43 14.10 -7.85
N ASN A 233 -21.65 13.19 -8.81
CA ASN A 233 -22.94 13.05 -9.51
C ASN A 233 -23.62 11.69 -9.27
N ASP A 234 -22.91 10.71 -8.72
CA ASP A 234 -23.41 9.37 -8.40
C ASP A 234 -22.82 8.83 -7.07
N PRO A 235 -23.24 9.40 -5.91
CA PRO A 235 -22.63 9.11 -4.61
C PRO A 235 -23.06 7.76 -3.99
N ALA A 236 -24.13 7.13 -4.48
CA ALA A 236 -24.81 6.03 -3.78
C ALA A 236 -23.97 4.74 -3.70
N ASP A 237 -23.12 4.47 -4.70
CA ASP A 237 -22.35 3.22 -4.76
C ASP A 237 -21.07 3.24 -3.90
N VAL A 238 -20.44 4.39 -3.73
CA VAL A 238 -19.11 4.51 -3.08
C VAL A 238 -19.19 4.26 -1.56
N GLN A 239 -20.26 4.71 -0.91
CA GLN A 239 -20.37 4.63 0.55
C GLN A 239 -20.66 3.21 1.06
N SER A 240 -21.34 2.39 0.23
CA SER A 240 -21.69 1.00 0.56
C SER A 240 -20.46 0.09 0.71
N ALA A 241 -19.38 0.36 -0.04
CA ALA A 241 -18.17 -0.46 -0.06
C ALA A 241 -17.34 -0.41 1.24
N PHE A 242 -17.61 0.58 2.11
CA PHE A 242 -16.89 0.85 3.37
C PHE A 242 -17.67 0.42 4.62
N GLN A 243 -18.85 -0.19 4.49
CA GLN A 243 -19.68 -0.57 5.63
C GLN A 243 -19.30 -1.95 6.17
N SER A 244 -18.42 -1.99 7.18
CA SER A 244 -18.23 -3.11 8.10
C SER A 244 -17.45 -2.64 9.33
N SER A 245 -17.91 -2.95 10.54
CA SER A 245 -17.17 -2.59 11.76
C SER A 245 -15.84 -3.36 11.84
N PRO A 246 -14.71 -2.69 12.14
CA PRO A 246 -13.42 -3.35 12.22
C PRO A 246 -13.31 -4.24 13.46
N ALA A 247 -12.62 -5.37 13.32
CA ALA A 247 -12.39 -6.31 14.42
C ALA A 247 -11.39 -5.78 15.47
N HIS A 248 -10.42 -4.97 15.05
CA HIS A 248 -9.39 -4.42 15.91
C HIS A 248 -9.55 -2.91 16.13
N GLN A 249 -9.66 -2.50 17.39
CA GLN A 249 -9.81 -1.10 17.79
C GLN A 249 -8.55 -0.55 18.45
N LEU A 250 -8.19 0.68 18.10
CA LEU A 250 -7.13 1.46 18.73
C LEU A 250 -7.71 2.32 19.86
N PRO A 251 -7.11 2.30 21.06
CA PRO A 251 -7.59 3.12 22.17
C PRO A 251 -7.64 4.62 21.81
N GLY A 252 -8.76 5.27 22.13
CA GLY A 252 -8.96 6.69 21.88
C GLY A 252 -9.36 7.06 20.44
N LEU A 253 -9.65 6.07 19.59
CA LEU A 253 -10.23 6.29 18.26
C LEU A 253 -11.66 5.75 18.18
N PRO A 254 -12.55 6.39 17.38
CA PRO A 254 -13.87 5.86 17.05
C PRO A 254 -13.83 4.46 16.44
N VAL A 255 -14.94 3.72 16.56
CA VAL A 255 -15.07 2.35 16.01
C VAL A 255 -14.77 2.35 14.52
N ASP A 256 -15.33 3.30 13.77
CA ASP A 256 -15.26 3.35 12.31
C ASP A 256 -13.98 4.02 11.77
N SER A 257 -13.02 4.34 12.65
CA SER A 257 -11.74 4.91 12.29
C SER A 257 -11.04 4.13 11.17
N GLY A 258 -10.58 4.82 10.13
CA GLY A 258 -9.77 4.21 9.07
C GLY A 258 -8.50 3.54 9.60
N MET A 259 -7.96 4.02 10.72
CA MET A 259 -6.80 3.41 11.38
C MET A 259 -7.12 2.05 12.00
N ASN A 260 -8.34 1.83 12.51
CA ASN A 260 -8.79 0.53 13.00
C ASN A 260 -8.90 -0.48 11.86
N TRP A 261 -9.40 -0.02 10.70
CA TRP A 261 -9.46 -0.85 9.50
C TRP A 261 -8.07 -1.26 9.00
N ILE A 262 -7.15 -0.31 8.89
CA ILE A 262 -5.76 -0.58 8.49
C ILE A 262 -5.04 -1.51 9.50
N LEU A 263 -5.32 -1.35 10.80
CA LEU A 263 -4.82 -2.28 11.82
C LEU A 263 -5.40 -3.68 11.65
N THR A 264 -6.70 -3.78 11.33
CA THR A 264 -7.37 -5.05 11.09
C THR A 264 -6.71 -5.82 9.94
N ILE A 265 -6.41 -5.13 8.84
CA ILE A 265 -5.65 -5.68 7.71
C ILE A 265 -4.29 -6.23 8.15
N ALA A 266 -3.52 -5.47 8.94
CA ALA A 266 -2.21 -5.92 9.41
C ALA A 266 -2.29 -7.19 10.28
N ARG A 267 -3.39 -7.35 11.04
CA ARG A 267 -3.57 -8.46 12.00
C ARG A 267 -4.22 -9.69 11.40
N GLU A 268 -5.09 -9.53 10.42
CA GLU A 268 -5.96 -10.62 9.95
C GLU A 268 -5.73 -11.02 8.49
N SER A 269 -5.16 -10.14 7.65
CA SER A 269 -4.93 -10.50 6.25
C SER A 269 -3.99 -11.71 6.12
N PRO A 270 -4.21 -12.60 5.14
CA PRO A 270 -3.26 -13.65 4.80
C PRO A 270 -1.83 -13.10 4.57
N LEU A 271 -0.78 -13.84 4.96
CA LEU A 271 0.59 -13.34 4.84
C LEU A 271 1.03 -13.17 3.38
N ASP A 272 0.60 -14.06 2.49
CA ASP A 272 0.80 -13.92 1.05
C ASP A 272 0.19 -12.62 0.52
N ARG A 273 -1.00 -12.24 1.01
CA ARG A 273 -1.63 -10.95 0.70
C ARG A 273 -0.80 -9.76 1.17
N LEU A 274 -0.28 -9.81 2.40
CA LEU A 274 0.61 -8.76 2.92
C LEU A 274 1.93 -8.68 2.13
N ARG A 275 2.44 -9.81 1.63
CA ARG A 275 3.63 -9.84 0.77
C ARG A 275 3.36 -9.19 -0.58
N LEU A 276 2.23 -9.49 -1.23
CA LEU A 276 1.84 -8.82 -2.48
C LEU A 276 1.73 -7.30 -2.29
N GLY A 277 1.15 -6.84 -1.17
CA GLY A 277 1.12 -5.42 -0.83
C GLY A 277 2.51 -4.83 -0.60
N TRP A 278 3.40 -5.58 0.06
CA TRP A 278 4.78 -5.18 0.30
C TRP A 278 5.58 -5.02 -0.99
N ASP A 279 5.48 -6.00 -1.90
CA ASP A 279 6.18 -5.99 -3.19
C ASP A 279 5.66 -4.83 -4.05
N ALA A 280 4.33 -4.68 -4.16
CA ALA A 280 3.70 -3.56 -4.86
C ALA A 280 4.16 -2.19 -4.32
N ALA A 281 4.21 -2.03 -2.99
CA ALA A 281 4.69 -0.80 -2.35
C ALA A 281 6.18 -0.53 -2.63
N GLY A 282 7.00 -1.58 -2.79
CA GLY A 282 8.42 -1.45 -3.12
C GLY A 282 8.66 -1.10 -4.60
N GLU A 283 7.82 -1.58 -5.50
CA GLU A 283 7.92 -1.34 -6.94
C GLU A 283 7.37 0.03 -7.38
N MET A 284 6.46 0.61 -6.59
CA MET A 284 5.79 1.88 -6.91
C MET A 284 6.76 3.00 -7.31
N GLY A 285 7.87 3.16 -6.59
CA GLY A 285 8.87 4.20 -6.87
C GLY A 285 9.61 3.96 -8.20
N VAL A 286 9.93 2.69 -8.51
CA VAL A 286 10.58 2.30 -9.76
C VAL A 286 9.64 2.52 -10.95
N TRP A 287 8.39 2.05 -10.83
CA TRP A 287 7.35 2.28 -11.84
C TRP A 287 7.13 3.77 -12.09
N ALA A 288 6.95 4.57 -11.04
CA ALA A 288 6.69 6.00 -11.17
C ALA A 288 7.82 6.75 -11.92
N ARG A 289 9.08 6.44 -11.62
CA ARG A 289 10.24 7.02 -12.33
C ARG A 289 10.34 6.54 -13.77
N GLY A 290 10.09 5.24 -13.99
CA GLY A 290 10.11 4.61 -15.30
C GLY A 290 9.05 5.19 -16.23
N LEU A 291 7.81 5.30 -15.75
CA LEU A 291 6.70 5.88 -16.52
C LEU A 291 7.01 7.32 -16.93
N CYS A 292 7.50 8.17 -16.01
CA CYS A 292 7.89 9.54 -16.38
C CYS A 292 8.98 9.56 -17.47
N ALA A 293 10.02 8.73 -17.35
CA ALA A 293 11.11 8.72 -18.33
C ALA A 293 10.61 8.27 -19.71
N GLN A 294 9.79 7.22 -19.76
CA GLN A 294 9.28 6.68 -21.03
C GLN A 294 8.29 7.65 -21.71
N VAL A 295 7.44 8.34 -20.93
CA VAL A 295 6.57 9.39 -21.50
C VAL A 295 7.40 10.55 -22.05
N GLU A 296 8.44 10.98 -21.34
CA GLU A 296 9.34 12.03 -21.83
C GLU A 296 10.06 11.61 -23.12
N GLU A 297 10.43 10.34 -23.28
CA GLU A 297 10.99 9.79 -24.52
C GLU A 297 9.98 9.83 -25.68
N GLU A 298 8.73 9.42 -25.46
CA GLU A 298 7.66 9.49 -26.46
C GLU A 298 7.33 10.95 -26.86
N LEU A 299 7.29 11.85 -25.87
CA LEU A 299 7.11 13.29 -26.09
C LEU A 299 8.25 13.89 -26.92
N ALA A 300 9.50 13.55 -26.62
CA ALA A 300 10.66 14.01 -27.37
C ALA A 300 10.67 13.50 -28.83
N ALA A 301 10.12 12.31 -29.07
CA ALA A 301 9.91 11.76 -30.42
C ALA A 301 8.72 12.40 -31.16
N GLY A 302 7.86 13.16 -30.47
CA GLY A 302 6.65 13.76 -31.04
C GLY A 302 5.58 12.74 -31.46
N GLN A 303 5.70 11.49 -30.98
CA GLN A 303 4.82 10.38 -31.33
C GLN A 303 4.29 9.77 -30.03
N PRO A 304 3.07 10.17 -29.57
CA PRO A 304 2.50 9.58 -28.38
C PRO A 304 2.26 8.08 -28.59
N GLY A 305 2.80 7.26 -27.69
CA GLY A 305 2.69 5.81 -27.71
C GLY A 305 1.89 5.28 -26.51
N ASP A 306 2.12 4.01 -26.19
CA ASP A 306 1.42 3.31 -25.12
C ASP A 306 1.64 3.97 -23.75
N ARG A 307 2.79 4.62 -23.52
CA ARG A 307 3.10 5.24 -22.23
C ARG A 307 2.39 6.56 -22.03
N CYS A 308 2.26 7.36 -23.08
CA CYS A 308 1.36 8.51 -23.07
C CYS A 308 -0.08 8.08 -22.81
N VAL A 309 -0.55 6.96 -23.38
CA VAL A 309 -1.89 6.41 -23.12
C VAL A 309 -2.02 5.98 -21.66
N GLU A 310 -1.07 5.21 -21.11
CA GLU A 310 -1.04 4.82 -19.68
C GLU A 310 -1.10 6.05 -18.77
N TRP A 311 -0.35 7.11 -19.10
CA TRP A 311 -0.37 8.38 -18.38
C TRP A 311 -1.74 9.05 -18.38
N ILE A 312 -2.35 9.20 -19.55
CA ILE A 312 -3.66 9.85 -19.73
C ILE A 312 -4.75 9.06 -18.99
N LEU A 313 -4.76 7.73 -19.12
CA LEU A 313 -5.70 6.89 -18.38
C LEU A 313 -5.49 7.00 -16.87
N GLY A 314 -4.24 6.97 -16.40
CA GLY A 314 -3.92 7.18 -14.98
C GLY A 314 -4.40 8.53 -14.44
N GLN A 315 -4.44 9.56 -15.29
CA GLN A 315 -4.95 10.90 -14.98
C GLN A 315 -6.49 10.94 -14.93
N ILE A 316 -7.17 10.36 -15.92
CA ILE A 316 -8.65 10.37 -16.04
C ILE A 316 -9.31 9.63 -14.86
N PHE A 317 -8.78 8.44 -14.53
CA PHE A 317 -9.33 7.56 -13.51
C PHE A 317 -8.78 7.83 -12.10
N GLY A 318 -7.72 8.64 -11.96
CA GLY A 318 -7.17 9.12 -10.69
C GLY A 318 -6.28 8.13 -9.92
N PHE A 319 -6.54 6.81 -9.98
CA PHE A 319 -5.75 5.80 -9.25
C PHE A 319 -4.27 5.79 -9.65
N GLY A 320 -3.97 5.75 -10.95
CA GLY A 320 -2.59 5.79 -11.43
C GLY A 320 -1.88 7.07 -11.00
N ARG A 321 -2.58 8.22 -11.06
CA ARG A 321 -2.03 9.51 -10.65
C ARG A 321 -1.66 9.56 -9.17
N LEU A 322 -2.51 9.01 -8.31
CA LEU A 322 -2.28 8.91 -6.87
C LEU A 322 -0.96 8.18 -6.55
N TYR A 323 -0.79 7.00 -7.12
CA TYR A 323 0.42 6.20 -6.90
C TYR A 323 1.65 6.80 -7.56
N LEU A 324 1.49 7.51 -8.69
CA LEU A 324 2.59 8.24 -9.33
C LEU A 324 3.14 9.32 -8.40
N ILE A 325 2.26 10.12 -7.79
CA ILE A 325 2.66 11.18 -6.86
C ILE A 325 3.35 10.59 -5.63
N GLN A 326 2.80 9.51 -5.08
CA GLN A 326 3.38 8.82 -3.93
C GLN A 326 4.75 8.22 -4.25
N GLY A 327 4.88 7.49 -5.37
CA GLY A 327 6.13 6.87 -5.80
C GLY A 327 7.22 7.87 -6.16
N LEU A 328 6.88 9.07 -6.63
CA LEU A 328 7.84 10.15 -6.86
C LEU A 328 8.22 10.91 -5.58
N ALA A 329 7.33 10.98 -4.60
CA ALA A 329 7.61 11.62 -3.32
C ALA A 329 8.61 10.80 -2.49
N ASP A 330 8.43 9.48 -2.47
CA ASP A 330 9.27 8.54 -1.72
C ASP A 330 9.78 7.42 -2.64
N PRO A 331 10.81 7.71 -3.48
CA PRO A 331 11.30 6.77 -4.49
C PRO A 331 11.90 5.48 -3.93
N ASP A 332 12.39 5.52 -2.68
CA ASP A 332 13.06 4.42 -1.99
C ASP A 332 12.56 4.35 -0.51
N PRO A 333 11.32 3.88 -0.28
CA PRO A 333 10.70 3.96 1.02
C PRO A 333 11.45 3.12 2.08
N GLY A 334 11.57 3.66 3.29
CA GLY A 334 12.05 2.88 4.43
C GLY A 334 11.05 1.77 4.82
N PRO A 335 11.45 0.72 5.55
CA PRO A 335 10.57 -0.44 5.81
C PRO A 335 9.25 -0.10 6.49
N ALA A 336 9.24 0.83 7.44
CA ALA A 336 8.00 1.28 8.06
C ALA A 336 7.05 1.99 7.07
N GLN A 337 7.61 2.80 6.17
CA GLN A 337 6.85 3.52 5.15
C GLN A 337 6.31 2.56 4.08
N GLN A 338 7.12 1.60 3.65
CA GLN A 338 6.70 0.55 2.72
C GLN A 338 5.63 -0.33 3.34
N ALA A 339 5.75 -0.71 4.61
CA ALA A 339 4.72 -1.46 5.33
C ALA A 339 3.40 -0.69 5.44
N HIS A 340 3.45 0.61 5.76
CA HIS A 340 2.26 1.45 5.79
C HIS A 340 1.59 1.53 4.41
N THR A 341 2.38 1.83 3.37
CA THR A 341 1.91 1.88 1.97
C THR A 341 1.29 0.55 1.54
N ALA A 342 1.93 -0.56 1.88
CA ALA A 342 1.44 -1.91 1.59
C ALA A 342 0.06 -2.16 2.22
N LEU A 343 -0.14 -1.76 3.47
CA LEU A 343 -1.44 -1.91 4.14
C LEU A 343 -2.52 -1.04 3.50
N THR A 344 -2.18 0.20 3.12
CA THR A 344 -3.12 1.08 2.38
C THR A 344 -3.49 0.49 1.04
N LEU A 345 -2.53 -0.06 0.30
CA LEU A 345 -2.79 -0.76 -0.97
C LEU A 345 -3.70 -1.96 -0.74
N VAL A 346 -3.39 -2.86 0.20
CA VAL A 346 -4.25 -4.00 0.51
C VAL A 346 -5.67 -3.55 0.87
N ALA A 347 -5.81 -2.49 1.69
CA ALA A 347 -7.11 -1.93 2.03
C ALA A 347 -7.92 -1.47 0.81
N THR A 348 -7.28 -0.65 -0.04
CA THR A 348 -7.91 -0.14 -1.27
C THR A 348 -8.32 -1.30 -2.18
N PHE A 349 -7.44 -2.28 -2.41
CA PHE A 349 -7.71 -3.36 -3.35
C PHE A 349 -8.68 -4.41 -2.79
N ASP A 350 -8.75 -4.61 -1.47
CA ASP A 350 -9.79 -5.45 -0.87
C ASP A 350 -11.18 -4.81 -1.03
N GLY A 351 -11.28 -3.48 -0.90
CA GLY A 351 -12.49 -2.74 -1.24
C GLY A 351 -12.87 -2.87 -2.72
N LEU A 352 -11.91 -2.60 -3.62
CA LEU A 352 -12.12 -2.71 -5.07
C LEU A 352 -12.51 -4.13 -5.48
N ASN A 353 -11.86 -5.17 -4.95
CA ASN A 353 -12.19 -6.56 -5.29
C ASN A 353 -13.65 -6.92 -4.93
N ARG A 354 -14.22 -6.35 -3.86
CA ARG A 354 -15.65 -6.53 -3.53
C ARG A 354 -16.55 -5.89 -4.57
N THR A 355 -16.24 -4.67 -5.00
CA THR A 355 -16.98 -3.97 -6.05
C THR A 355 -16.85 -4.67 -7.41
N LEU A 356 -15.67 -5.21 -7.71
CA LEU A 356 -15.38 -5.87 -8.99
C LEU A 356 -15.94 -7.29 -9.08
N ALA A 357 -16.36 -7.89 -7.97
CA ALA A 357 -16.99 -9.21 -7.98
C ALA A 357 -18.29 -9.25 -8.81
N SER A 358 -18.94 -8.10 -9.02
CA SER A 358 -20.12 -7.94 -9.86
C SER A 358 -19.83 -7.33 -11.24
N ALA A 359 -18.57 -7.03 -11.56
CA ALA A 359 -18.21 -6.36 -12.81
C ALA A 359 -18.28 -7.29 -14.03
N GLY A 360 -18.77 -6.77 -15.15
CA GLY A 360 -18.82 -7.47 -16.44
C GLY A 360 -17.44 -7.60 -17.11
N PRO A 361 -17.29 -8.46 -18.13
CA PRO A 361 -16.01 -8.70 -18.82
C PRO A 361 -15.36 -7.43 -19.38
N GLU A 362 -16.15 -6.53 -19.98
CA GLU A 362 -15.66 -5.26 -20.54
C GLU A 362 -15.07 -4.33 -19.45
N GLN A 363 -15.71 -4.27 -18.28
CA GLN A 363 -15.24 -3.47 -17.15
C GLN A 363 -13.93 -4.04 -16.59
N LEU A 364 -13.80 -5.37 -16.53
CA LEU A 364 -12.56 -6.03 -16.12
C LEU A 364 -11.43 -5.81 -17.13
N GLN A 365 -11.74 -5.80 -18.43
CA GLN A 365 -10.77 -5.50 -19.48
C GLN A 365 -10.27 -4.06 -19.38
N LEU A 366 -11.19 -3.09 -19.20
CA LEU A 366 -10.84 -1.69 -19.00
C LEU A 366 -9.97 -1.52 -17.74
N LEU A 367 -10.35 -2.15 -16.64
CA LEU A 367 -9.57 -2.13 -15.39
C LEU A 367 -8.15 -2.64 -15.61
N ARG A 368 -7.98 -3.72 -16.38
CA ARG A 368 -6.65 -4.28 -16.71
C ARG A 368 -5.78 -3.27 -17.46
N GLN A 369 -6.37 -2.49 -18.37
CA GLN A 369 -5.65 -1.48 -19.15
C GLN A 369 -5.21 -0.28 -18.32
N ILE A 370 -5.99 0.11 -17.31
CA ILE A 370 -5.70 1.28 -16.47
C ILE A 370 -4.90 0.95 -15.20
N THR A 371 -4.67 -0.34 -14.92
CA THR A 371 -3.99 -0.81 -13.72
C THR A 371 -2.48 -0.78 -13.91
N PRO A 372 -1.72 -0.05 -13.08
CA PRO A 372 -0.27 -0.15 -13.06
C PRO A 372 0.21 -1.59 -12.84
N PRO A 373 1.24 -2.08 -13.56
CA PRO A 373 1.67 -3.48 -13.50
C PRO A 373 1.99 -3.98 -12.09
N PHE A 374 2.56 -3.12 -11.23
CA PHE A 374 2.92 -3.48 -9.85
C PHE A 374 1.70 -3.74 -8.93
N LEU A 375 0.48 -3.38 -9.36
CA LEU A 375 -0.76 -3.61 -8.62
C LEU A 375 -1.51 -4.85 -9.07
N VAL A 376 -1.12 -5.48 -10.18
CA VAL A 376 -1.85 -6.61 -10.77
C VAL A 376 -2.00 -7.77 -9.77
N GLY A 377 -0.94 -8.07 -9.01
CA GLY A 377 -0.97 -9.12 -7.98
C GLY A 377 -1.94 -8.84 -6.82
N LEU A 378 -2.39 -7.59 -6.66
CA LEU A 378 -3.37 -7.21 -5.64
C LEU A 378 -4.83 -7.43 -6.06
N PHE A 379 -5.10 -7.77 -7.31
CA PHE A 379 -6.45 -8.17 -7.69
C PHE A 379 -6.70 -9.65 -7.39
N ALA A 380 -7.79 -9.94 -6.70
CA ALA A 380 -8.22 -11.31 -6.39
C ALA A 380 -9.02 -11.93 -7.55
N LEU A 381 -8.63 -11.64 -8.79
CA LEU A 381 -9.35 -12.00 -9.99
C LEU A 381 -8.44 -12.84 -10.89
N PRO A 382 -8.53 -14.19 -10.82
CA PRO A 382 -7.80 -15.09 -11.73
C PRO A 382 -8.01 -14.72 -13.21
N ARG A 383 -9.21 -14.22 -13.55
CA ARG A 383 -9.59 -13.76 -14.89
C ARG A 383 -8.81 -12.55 -15.40
N LEU A 384 -8.24 -11.71 -14.53
CA LEU A 384 -7.36 -10.62 -14.98
C LEU A 384 -5.99 -11.13 -15.44
N LEU A 385 -5.63 -12.37 -15.05
CA LEU A 385 -4.38 -13.02 -15.43
C LEU A 385 -4.55 -13.97 -16.62
N GLU A 386 -5.78 -14.33 -16.97
CA GLU A 386 -6.07 -15.17 -18.14
C GLU A 386 -5.72 -14.41 -19.44
N PRO A 387 -5.14 -15.10 -20.45
CA PRO A 387 -4.98 -14.52 -21.78
C PRO A 387 -6.36 -14.13 -22.32
N ILE A 388 -6.45 -12.97 -22.97
CA ILE A 388 -7.67 -12.59 -23.69
C ILE A 388 -7.90 -13.69 -24.75
N PRO A 389 -9.07 -14.36 -24.78
CA PRO A 389 -9.36 -15.27 -25.87
C PRO A 389 -9.24 -14.49 -27.16
N ASP A 390 -8.39 -14.93 -28.09
CA ASP A 390 -8.31 -14.34 -29.42
C ASP A 390 -9.69 -14.47 -30.07
N GLU A 391 -10.46 -13.39 -30.12
CA GLU A 391 -11.74 -13.33 -30.84
C GLU A 391 -11.54 -13.43 -32.38
N ALA A 392 -10.29 -13.58 -32.85
CA ALA A 392 -9.94 -13.56 -34.26
C ALA A 392 -9.64 -14.95 -34.89
N ALA A 393 -10.20 -16.05 -34.38
CA ALA A 393 -9.97 -17.38 -34.96
C ALA A 393 -11.24 -18.15 -35.40
N GLY A 394 -12.41 -17.49 -35.47
CA GLY A 394 -13.66 -18.19 -35.74
C GLY A 394 -14.75 -17.38 -36.41
N ALA A 395 -14.44 -16.59 -37.44
CA ALA A 395 -15.45 -16.34 -38.46
C ALA A 395 -15.53 -17.63 -39.30
N PRO A 396 -16.65 -18.39 -39.29
CA PRO A 396 -16.80 -19.48 -40.23
C PRO A 396 -16.77 -18.88 -41.63
N ASP A 397 -15.82 -19.34 -42.44
CA ASP A 397 -15.86 -19.14 -43.87
C ASP A 397 -17.25 -19.53 -44.35
N GLY A 398 -18.00 -18.53 -44.82
CA GLY A 398 -19.25 -18.75 -45.50
C GLY A 398 -18.97 -19.49 -46.80
N GLU A 399 -18.89 -20.81 -46.72
CA GLU A 399 -18.98 -21.67 -47.89
C GLU A 399 -20.39 -21.52 -48.46
N GLY A 400 -20.44 -20.92 -49.64
CA GLY A 400 -21.64 -20.82 -50.44
C GLY A 400 -22.17 -22.20 -50.84
N SER A 401 -23.50 -22.28 -50.92
CA SER A 401 -24.23 -23.05 -51.93
C SER A 401 -25.60 -22.43 -52.11
#